data_AF-A0A1F8QRL4-F1
#
_entry.id   AF-A0A1F8QRL4-F1
#
_cell.length_a   1.000
_cell.length_b   1.000
_cell.length_c   1.000
_cell.angle_alpha   90.00
_cell.angle_beta   90.00
_cell.angle_gamma   90.00
#
_symmetry.space_group_name_H-M   'P 1'
#
loop_
_entity.id
_entity.type
_entity.pdbx_description
1 polymer ?
#
loop_
_entity_poly.entity_id
_entity_poly.type
_entity_poly.pdbx_seq_one_letter_code
_entity_poly.pdbx_strand_id
1 'polypeptide(L)' 'MPKSNDEQIVEKLDQILRVISIQVGADKSLTERARLLKLAGLENQVIADILNTSVETVRALTSNLRVSRIKKGR' A
#
# COMPACT_ATOMS: atom_id res chain seq x y z
N MET A 1 -27.53 2.17 12.03
CA MET A 1 -28.04 1.10 11.13
C MET A 1 -27.01 -0.01 11.09
N PRO A 2 -27.43 -1.29 11.02
CA PRO A 2 -26.47 -2.38 10.80
C PRO A 2 -25.78 -2.19 9.45
N LYS A 3 -24.47 -2.45 9.39
CA LYS A 3 -23.69 -2.33 8.15
C LYS A 3 -24.23 -3.27 7.09
N SER A 4 -24.28 -2.80 5.86
CA SER A 4 -24.67 -3.66 4.73
C SER A 4 -23.65 -4.78 4.54
N ASN A 5 -24.04 -5.86 3.85
CA ASN A 5 -23.11 -6.94 3.53
C ASN A 5 -21.92 -6.43 2.70
N ASP A 6 -22.16 -5.47 1.80
CA ASP A 6 -21.12 -4.88 0.97
C ASP A 6 -20.10 -4.10 1.80
N GLU A 7 -20.55 -3.32 2.79
CA GLU A 7 -19.67 -2.62 3.72
C GLU A 7 -18.82 -3.60 4.54
N GLN A 8 -19.42 -4.70 5.00
CA GLN A 8 -18.69 -5.73 5.74
C GLN A 8 -17.66 -6.47 4.86
N ILE A 9 -17.98 -6.70 3.58
CA ILE A 9 -17.04 -7.30 2.62
C ILE A 9 -15.86 -6.36 2.37
N VAL A 10 -16.11 -5.07 2.15
CA VAL A 10 -15.05 -4.06 1.96
C VAL A 10 -14.13 -4.00 3.18
N GLU A 11 -14.67 -4.01 4.40
CA GLU A 11 -13.86 -4.04 5.63
C GLU A 11 -12.98 -5.28 5.75
N LYS A 12 -13.53 -6.46 5.40
CA LYS A 12 -12.75 -7.71 5.41
C LYS A 12 -11.66 -7.71 4.35
N LEU A 13 -11.92 -7.16 3.16
CA LEU A 13 -10.93 -7.03 2.10
C LEU A 13 -9.80 -6.07 2.51
N ASP A 14 -10.10 -4.96 3.18
CA ASP A 14 -9.08 -4.04 3.70
C ASP A 14 -8.21 -4.72 4.77
N GLN A 15 -8.83 -5.48 5.69
CA GLN A 15 -8.10 -6.28 6.69
C GLN A 15 -7.15 -7.30 6.04
N ILE A 16 -7.61 -8.01 5.00
CA ILE A 16 -6.79 -8.98 4.26
C ILE A 16 -5.62 -8.27 3.57
N LEU A 17 -5.87 -7.12 2.93
CA LEU A 17 -4.83 -6.33 2.27
C LEU A 17 -3.74 -5.90 3.26
N ARG A 18 -4.12 -5.45 4.46
CA ARG A 18 -3.18 -5.10 5.54
C ARG A 18 -2.32 -6.30 5.95
N VAL A 19 -2.94 -7.46 6.18
CA VAL A 19 -2.22 -8.69 6.58
C VAL A 19 -1.23 -9.14 5.50
N ILE A 20 -1.65 -9.18 4.23
CA ILE A 20 -0.78 -9.54 3.11
C ILE A 20 0.38 -8.54 2.98
N SER A 21 0.10 -7.24 3.12
CA SER A 21 1.13 -6.19 3.09
C SER A 21 2.16 -6.31 4.21
N ILE A 22 1.74 -6.79 5.38
CA ILE A 22 2.63 -7.09 6.50
C ILE A 22 3.48 -8.32 6.20
N GLN A 23 2.88 -9.42 5.73
CA GLN A 23 3.59 -10.68 5.46
C GLN A 23 4.58 -10.59 4.30
N VAL A 24 4.18 -10.01 3.16
CA VAL A 24 5.06 -9.84 1.98
C VAL A 24 6.22 -8.88 2.26
N GLY A 25 6.03 -8.00 3.24
CA GLY A 25 7.00 -7.00 3.65
C GLY A 25 7.87 -7.36 4.84
N ALA A 26 7.64 -8.50 5.51
CA ALA A 26 8.25 -8.79 6.81
C ALA A 26 9.79 -8.75 6.77
N ASP A 27 10.38 -9.29 5.70
CA ASP A 27 11.84 -9.35 5.50
C ASP A 27 12.39 -8.16 4.70
N LYS A 28 11.57 -7.14 4.45
CA LYS A 28 11.91 -5.99 3.60
C LYS A 28 12.06 -4.72 4.43
N SER A 29 12.98 -3.86 4.00
CA SER A 29 13.13 -2.52 4.59
C SER A 29 11.83 -1.72 4.44
N LEU A 30 11.59 -0.77 5.36
CA LEU A 30 10.42 0.12 5.31
C LEU A 30 10.29 0.81 3.94
N THR A 31 11.41 1.23 3.35
CA THR A 31 11.48 1.79 2.00
C THR A 31 10.91 0.83 0.95
N GLU A 32 11.37 -0.43 0.97
CA GLU A 32 10.98 -1.42 -0.03
C GLU A 32 9.52 -1.83 0.12
N ARG A 33 9.03 -1.92 1.36
CA ARG A 33 7.60 -2.13 1.65
C ARG A 33 6.75 -0.99 1.08
N ALA A 34 7.09 0.27 1.36
CA ALA A 34 6.37 1.42 0.84
C ALA A 34 6.37 1.44 -0.69
N ARG A 35 7.46 1.03 -1.33
CA ARG A 35 7.57 0.97 -2.78
C ARG A 35 6.71 -0.12 -3.40
N LEU A 36 6.72 -1.33 -2.84
CA LEU A 36 5.90 -2.43 -3.32
C LEU A 36 4.41 -2.10 -3.24
N LEU A 37 3.98 -1.51 -2.12
CA LEU A 37 2.59 -1.06 -1.97
C LEU A 37 2.23 0.04 -2.97
N LYS A 38 3.17 0.97 -3.23
CA LYS A 38 2.98 2.00 -4.26
C LYS A 38 2.87 1.42 -5.67
N LEU A 39 3.70 0.42 -5.99
CA LEU A 39 3.65 -0.30 -7.27
C LEU A 39 2.37 -1.13 -7.43
N ALA A 40 1.84 -1.67 -6.33
CA ALA A 40 0.54 -2.34 -6.29
C ALA A 40 -0.65 -1.38 -6.46
N GLY A 41 -0.41 -0.07 -6.56
CA GLY A 41 -1.42 0.94 -6.88
C GLY A 41 -2.06 1.60 -5.66
N LEU A 42 -1.57 1.33 -4.44
CA LEU A 42 -2.12 1.93 -3.23
C LEU A 42 -1.77 3.43 -3.16
N GLU A 43 -2.69 4.19 -2.58
CA GLU A 43 -2.50 5.60 -2.30
C GLU A 43 -1.57 5.82 -1.10
N ASN A 44 -0.88 6.97 -1.06
CA ASN A 44 0.11 7.23 -0.01
C ASN A 44 -0.52 7.26 1.40
N GLN A 45 -1.79 7.65 1.51
CA GLN A 45 -2.52 7.62 2.78
C GLN A 45 -2.71 6.18 3.27
N VAL A 46 -3.19 5.29 2.40
CA VAL A 46 -3.39 3.87 2.74
C VAL A 46 -2.07 3.20 3.11
N ILE A 47 -0.98 3.52 2.39
CA ILE A 47 0.36 3.01 2.70
C ILE A 47 0.84 3.51 4.07
N ALA A 48 0.60 4.78 4.39
CA ALA A 48 0.94 5.38 5.68
C ALA A 48 0.21 4.68 6.82
N ASP A 49 -1.07 4.37 6.65
CA ASP A 49 -1.88 3.64 7.62
C ASP A 49 -1.40 2.19 7.79
N ILE A 50 -1.07 1.49 6.69
CA ILE A 50 -0.55 0.10 6.71
C ILE A 50 0.80 0.02 7.42
N LEU A 51 1.70 0.96 7.14
CA LEU A 51 3.07 0.98 7.66
C LEU A 51 3.20 1.74 8.99
N ASN A 52 2.09 2.25 9.52
CA ASN A 52 2.02 3.06 10.73
C ASN A 52 3.05 4.20 10.73
N THR A 53 3.01 5.02 9.68
CA THR A 53 3.93 6.15 9.44
C THR A 53 3.16 7.34 8.88
N SER A 54 3.82 8.49 8.67
CA SER A 54 3.20 9.65 8.01
C SER A 54 3.22 9.56 6.48
N VAL A 55 2.28 10.29 5.84
CA VAL A 55 2.20 10.43 4.38
C VAL A 55 3.46 11.10 3.82
N GLU A 56 4.06 12.03 4.55
CA GLU A 56 5.32 12.70 4.20
C GLU A 56 6.45 11.69 4.11
N THR A 57 6.55 10.79 5.08
CA THR A 57 7.54 9.70 5.06
C THR A 57 7.29 8.79 3.86
N VAL A 58 6.04 8.39 3.58
CA VAL A 58 5.74 7.58 2.38
C VAL A 58 6.15 8.31 1.10
N ARG A 59 5.87 9.62 0.98
CA ARG A 59 6.30 10.44 -0.17
C ARG A 59 7.82 10.45 -0.32
N ALA A 60 8.56 10.57 0.78
CA ALA A 60 10.02 10.52 0.76
C ALA A 60 10.52 9.13 0.33
N LEU A 61 9.99 8.05 0.90
CA LEU A 61 10.39 6.67 0.60
C LEU A 61 10.07 6.24 -0.85
N THR A 62 9.01 6.81 -1.42
CA THR A 62 8.54 6.54 -2.78
C THR A 62 9.00 7.57 -3.81
N SER A 63 9.67 8.66 -3.40
CA SER A 63 10.10 9.75 -4.28
C SER A 63 10.95 9.28 -5.48
N ASN A 64 11.79 8.28 -5.25
CA ASN A 64 12.69 7.70 -6.25
C ASN A 64 12.03 6.64 -7.17
N LEU A 65 10.74 6.31 -6.98
CA LEU A 65 10.00 5.41 -7.88
C LEU A 65 9.65 6.03 -9.24
N ARG A 66 10.08 7.26 -9.52
CA ARG A 66 9.90 7.94 -10.80
C ARG A 66 10.76 7.35 -11.93
N VAL A 67 10.81 6.03 -12.12
CA VAL A 67 11.34 5.40 -13.32
C VAL A 67 10.56 4.10 -13.61
N SER A 68 10.06 3.96 -14.83
CA SER A 68 9.42 2.76 -15.42
C SER A 68 7.89 2.71 -15.55
N ARG A 69 7.21 3.86 -15.71
CA ARG A 69 5.88 3.88 -16.38
C ARG A 69 5.93 4.04 -17.91
N ILE A 70 7.12 3.96 -18.51
CA ILE A 70 7.33 4.09 -19.97
C ILE A 70 8.24 2.96 -20.46
N LYS A 71 7.76 1.71 -20.48
CA LYS A 71 8.30 0.61 -21.32
C LYS A 71 7.44 -0.67 -21.31
N LYS A 72 6.11 -0.55 -21.23
CA LYS A 72 5.20 -1.66 -21.52
C LYS A 72 4.16 -1.18 -22.52
N GLY A 73 4.60 -1.11 -23.76
CA GLY A 73 3.86 -0.53 -24.90
C GLY A 73 4.75 -0.39 -26.13
N ARG A 74 5.53 -1.43 -26.45
CA ARG A 74 6.12 -1.74 -27.76
C ARG A 74 6.32 -3.24 -27.84
#